data_AF-A0A529MEL2-F1
#
_entry.id   AF-A0A529MEL2-F1
#
_cell.length_a   1.000
_cell.length_b   1.000
_cell.length_c   1.000
_cell.angle_alpha   90.00
_cell.angle_beta   90.00
_cell.angle_gamma   90.00
#
_symmetry.space_group_name_H-M   'P 1'
#
loop_
_entity.id
_entity.type
_entity.pdbx_description
1 polymer ?
#
loop_
_entity_poly.entity_id
_entity_poly.type
_entity_poly.pdbx_seq_one_letter_code
_entity_poly.pdbx_strand_id
1 'polypeptide(L)'
;YGGAPWSWAKFVDLVKHVWPVVAIATFGGLAYNMRVMRGNLLDTLNMQYVETAKAKGLTGGAVVMRHAVPNALHPLVMYQGVVLPYML
;
A
#
# COMPACT_ATOMS: atom_id res chain seq x y z
N TYR A 1 -18.98 11.10 30.77
CA TYR A 1 -18.92 10.29 29.53
C TYR A 1 -17.91 9.13 29.55
N GLY A 2 -16.88 9.14 30.41
CA GLY A 2 -15.86 8.06 30.43
C GLY A 2 -16.29 6.69 30.99
N GLY A 3 -17.38 6.61 31.77
CA GLY A 3 -17.80 5.38 32.47
C GLY A 3 -19.15 4.77 32.06
N ALA A 4 -19.75 5.21 30.94
CA ALA A 4 -21.02 4.65 30.47
C ALA A 4 -20.83 3.27 29.80
N PRO A 5 -21.72 2.29 30.04
CA PRO A 5 -21.68 0.98 29.42
C PRO A 5 -21.71 1.10 27.89
N TRP A 6 -21.07 0.15 27.21
CA TRP A 6 -20.99 0.15 25.75
C TRP A 6 -22.40 0.15 25.14
N SER A 7 -22.73 1.22 24.43
CA SER A 7 -23.99 1.37 23.72
C SER A 7 -23.71 1.57 22.23
N TRP A 8 -24.67 1.20 21.39
CA TRP A 8 -24.57 1.40 19.94
C TRP A 8 -24.30 2.87 19.58
N ALA A 9 -24.91 3.81 20.32
CA ALA A 9 -24.67 5.24 20.16
C ALA A 9 -23.21 5.63 20.41
N LYS A 10 -22.56 5.03 21.43
CA LYS A 10 -21.15 5.28 21.77
C LYS A 10 -20.20 4.72 20.70
N PHE A 11 -20.53 3.59 20.08
CA PHE A 11 -19.76 3.03 18.96
C PHE A 11 -19.80 3.95 17.73
N VAL A 12 -20.99 4.40 17.36
CA VAL A 12 -21.17 5.34 16.23
C VAL A 12 -20.45 6.65 16.49
N ASP A 13 -20.51 7.17 17.71
CA ASP A 13 -19.80 8.39 18.12
C ASP A 13 -18.28 8.21 18.05
N LEU A 14 -17.75 7.07 18.49
CA LEU A 14 -16.33 6.73 18.37
C LEU A 14 -15.88 6.70 16.91
N VAL A 15 -16.60 6.00 16.01
CA VAL A 15 -16.24 5.92 14.58
C VAL A 15 -16.23 7.31 13.93
N LYS A 16 -17.20 8.17 14.28
CA LYS A 16 -17.26 9.57 13.80
C LYS A 16 -16.08 10.43 14.24
N HIS A 17 -15.45 10.13 15.37
CA HIS A 17 -14.32 10.90 15.89
C HIS A 17 -12.95 10.26 15.59
N VAL A 18 -12.89 8.96 15.33
CA VAL A 18 -11.65 8.21 15.04
C VAL A 18 -11.21 8.34 13.58
N TRP A 19 -12.14 8.47 12.63
CA TRP A 19 -11.78 8.48 11.20
C TRP A 19 -10.77 9.57 10.79
N PRO A 20 -10.74 10.81 11.34
CA PRO A 20 -9.75 11.80 10.95
C PRO A 20 -8.33 11.40 11.39
N VAL A 21 -8.21 10.78 12.57
CA VAL A 21 -6.92 10.30 13.11
C VAL A 21 -6.39 9.15 12.24
N VAL A 22 -7.27 8.21 11.89
CA VAL A 22 -6.92 7.10 10.99
C VAL A 22 -6.55 7.62 9.60
N ALA A 23 -7.27 8.61 9.08
CA ALA A 23 -6.97 9.21 7.79
C ALA A 23 -5.57 9.85 7.81
N ILE A 24 -5.27 10.70 8.79
CA ILE A 24 -3.96 11.36 8.91
C ILE A 24 -2.82 10.33 9.03
N ALA A 25 -2.98 9.33 9.90
CA ALA A 25 -1.99 8.27 10.07
C ALA A 25 -1.75 7.49 8.77
N THR A 26 -2.83 7.19 8.03
CA THR A 26 -2.75 6.46 6.76
C THR A 26 -2.10 7.31 5.66
N PHE A 27 -2.55 8.55 5.47
CA PHE A 27 -2.05 9.44 4.42
C PHE A 27 -0.59 9.86 4.65
N GLY A 28 -0.16 10.01 5.89
CA GLY A 28 1.23 10.35 6.23
C GLY A 28 2.24 9.32 5.72
N GLY A 29 1.95 8.03 5.90
CA GLY A 29 2.80 6.94 5.39
C GLY A 29 2.63 6.66 3.90
N LEU A 30 1.47 7.02 3.32
CA LEU A 30 1.14 6.69 1.94
C LEU A 30 2.08 7.35 0.93
N ALA A 31 2.45 8.61 1.15
CA ALA A 31 3.31 9.37 0.24
C ALA A 31 4.71 8.75 0.11
N TYR A 32 5.28 8.29 1.22
CA TYR A 32 6.57 7.60 1.22
C TYR A 32 6.48 6.25 0.48
N ASN A 33 5.47 5.45 0.82
CA ASN A 33 5.23 4.17 0.15
C ASN A 33 5.02 4.33 -1.36
N MET A 34 4.29 5.37 -1.80
CA MET A 34 4.11 5.68 -3.23
C MET A 34 5.44 6.02 -3.92
N ARG A 35 6.31 6.80 -3.28
CA ARG A 35 7.63 7.13 -3.82
C ARG A 35 8.48 5.86 -3.98
N VAL A 36 8.48 4.99 -2.97
CA VAL A 36 9.21 3.71 -3.00
C VAL A 36 8.65 2.79 -4.09
N MET A 37 7.33 2.63 -4.16
CA MET A 37 6.65 1.83 -5.19
C MET A 37 7.01 2.31 -6.60
N ARG A 38 7.05 3.63 -6.81
CA ARG A 38 7.43 4.22 -8.11
C ARG A 38 8.88 3.87 -8.46
N GLY A 39 9.81 3.91 -7.51
CA GLY A 39 11.19 3.47 -7.71
C GLY A 39 11.26 2.00 -8.10
N ASN A 40 10.67 1.12 -7.29
CA ASN A 40 10.64 -0.32 -7.54
C ASN A 40 10.03 -0.65 -8.92
N LEU A 41 8.96 0.04 -9.29
CA LEU A 41 8.30 -0.17 -10.59
C LEU A 41 9.22 0.23 -11.75
N LEU A 42 9.96 1.34 -11.64
CA LEU A 42 10.92 1.76 -12.65
C LEU A 42 12.06 0.74 -12.80
N ASP A 43 12.59 0.24 -11.69
CA ASP A 43 13.63 -0.80 -11.71
C ASP A 43 13.11 -2.09 -12.35
N THR A 44 11.88 -2.47 -12.00
CA THR A 44 11.21 -3.65 -12.53
C THR A 44 10.95 -3.54 -14.03
N LEU A 45 10.58 -2.35 -14.52
CA LEU A 45 10.33 -2.10 -15.94
C LEU A 45 11.59 -2.20 -16.81
N ASN A 46 12.78 -2.06 -16.22
CA ASN A 46 14.07 -2.21 -16.90
C ASN A 46 14.59 -3.66 -16.89
N MET A 47 13.83 -4.61 -16.33
CA MET A 47 14.24 -6.02 -16.30
C MET A 47 14.00 -6.72 -17.64
N GLN A 48 14.88 -7.65 -17.99
CA GLN A 48 14.87 -8.36 -19.28
C GLN A 48 13.55 -9.13 -19.56
N TYR A 49 12.86 -9.63 -18.53
CA TYR A 49 11.57 -10.31 -18.73
C TYR A 49 10.45 -9.35 -19.18
N VAL A 50 10.52 -8.07 -18.81
CA VAL A 50 9.58 -7.04 -19.25
C VAL A 50 9.81 -6.72 -20.71
N GLU A 51 11.07 -6.60 -21.12
CA GLU A 51 11.46 -6.43 -22.53
C GLU A 51 11.01 -7.63 -23.37
N THR A 52 11.20 -8.84 -22.85
CA THR A 52 10.75 -10.07 -23.50
C THR A 52 9.21 -10.12 -23.62
N ALA A 53 8.48 -9.70 -22.59
CA ALA A 53 7.02 -9.63 -22.62
C ALA A 53 6.51 -8.61 -23.66
N LYS A 54 7.18 -7.46 -23.78
CA LYS A 54 6.89 -6.47 -24.84
C LYS A 54 7.19 -7.05 -26.22
N ALA A 55 8.32 -7.73 -26.40
CA ALA A 55 8.70 -8.37 -27.67
C ALA A 55 7.73 -9.48 -28.09
N LYS A 56 7.09 -10.16 -27.13
CA LYS A 56 6.00 -11.12 -27.37
C LYS A 56 4.66 -10.49 -27.75
N GLY A 57 4.57 -9.16 -27.83
CA GLY A 57 3.38 -8.43 -28.28
C GLY A 57 2.38 -8.09 -27.18
N LEU A 58 2.73 -8.20 -25.89
CA LEU A 58 1.85 -7.74 -24.82
C LEU A 58 1.75 -6.20 -24.83
N THR A 59 0.54 -5.68 -24.62
CA THR A 59 0.32 -4.23 -24.49
C THR A 59 1.01 -3.70 -23.24
N GLY A 60 1.48 -2.44 -23.29
CA GLY A 60 2.20 -1.81 -22.17
C GLY A 60 1.42 -1.89 -20.85
N GLY A 61 0.10 -1.67 -20.87
CA GLY A 61 -0.75 -1.80 -19.69
C GLY A 61 -0.83 -3.23 -19.13
N ALA A 62 -0.91 -4.24 -20.00
CA ALA A 62 -0.92 -5.64 -19.58
C ALA A 62 0.42 -6.04 -18.95
N VAL A 63 1.54 -5.57 -19.49
CA VAL A 63 2.88 -5.83 -18.92
C VAL A 63 3.01 -5.18 -17.54
N VAL A 64 2.54 -3.94 -17.37
CA VAL A 64 2.61 -3.25 -16.08
C VAL A 64 1.73 -3.95 -15.04
N MET A 65 0.46 -4.23 -15.35
CA MET A 65 -0.48 -4.81 -14.38
C MET A 65 -0.23 -6.27 -14.07
N ARG A 66 0.16 -7.08 -15.06
CA ARG A 66 0.30 -8.52 -14.88
C ARG A 66 1.70 -8.95 -14.45
N HIS A 67 2.73 -8.15 -14.78
CA HIS A 67 4.12 -8.55 -14.57
C HIS A 67 4.90 -7.57 -13.69
N ALA A 68 4.86 -6.26 -13.99
CA ALA A 68 5.70 -5.30 -13.27
C ALA A 68 5.18 -4.99 -11.85
N VAL A 69 3.87 -4.80 -11.67
CA VAL A 69 3.29 -4.42 -10.37
C VAL A 69 3.42 -5.52 -9.30
N PRO A 70 3.08 -6.79 -9.57
CA PRO A 70 3.25 -7.85 -8.57
C PRO A 70 4.71 -7.99 -8.11
N ASN A 71 5.67 -7.83 -9.02
CA ASN A 71 7.09 -7.93 -8.70
C ASN A 71 7.63 -6.68 -7.98
N ALA A 72 7.18 -5.48 -8.35
CA ALA A 72 7.58 -4.23 -7.69
C ALA A 72 7.00 -4.08 -6.27
N LEU A 73 5.92 -4.80 -5.94
CA LEU A 73 5.29 -4.80 -4.61
C LEU A 73 6.04 -5.66 -3.58
N HIS A 74 6.77 -6.68 -4.00
CA HIS A 74 7.44 -7.62 -3.08
C HIS A 74 8.28 -6.94 -1.98
N PRO A 75 9.15 -5.96 -2.30
CA PRO A 75 9.93 -5.25 -1.29
C PRO A 75 9.07 -4.47 -0.29
N LEU A 76 7.94 -3.90 -0.73
CA LEU A 76 7.01 -3.16 0.15
C LEU A 76 6.33 -4.09 1.15
N VAL A 77 5.92 -5.29 0.71
CA VAL A 77 5.31 -6.29 1.60
C VAL A 77 6.32 -6.77 2.65
N MET A 78 7.57 -7.02 2.26
CA MET A 78 8.64 -7.34 3.23
C MET A 78 8.84 -6.20 4.23
N TYR A 79 8.93 -4.96 3.77
CA TYR A 79 9.10 -3.80 4.66
C TYR A 79 7.95 -3.67 5.67
N GLN A 80 6.70 -3.89 5.24
CA GLN A 80 5.55 -3.83 6.14
C GLN A 80 5.56 -4.95 7.19
N GLY A 81 6.04 -6.15 6.83
CA GLY A 81 6.23 -7.26 7.77
C GLY A 81 7.26 -6.96 8.86
N VAL A 82 8.28 -6.15 8.55
CA VAL A 82 9.28 -5.69 9.51
C VAL A 82 8.74 -4.56 10.39
N VAL A 83 7.98 -3.62 9.83
CA VAL A 83 7.45 -2.46 10.56
C VAL A 83 6.47 -2.84 11.67
N LEU A 84 5.64 -3.87 11.48
CA LEU A 84 4.62 -4.25 12.48
C LEU A 84 5.22 -4.57 13.87
N PRO A 85 6.26 -5.42 13.99
CA PRO A 85 6.97 -5.62 15.26
C PRO A 85 7.60 -4.35 15.86
N TYR A 86 8.08 -3.42 15.04
CA TYR A 86 8.70 -2.18 15.53
C TYR A 86 7.70 -1.17 16.11
N MET A 87 6.39 -1.35 15.84
CA MET A 87 5.33 -0.45 16.31
C MET A 87 4.57 -0.97 17.56
N LEU A 88 4.84 -2.20 17.99
CA LEU A 88 4.29 -2.82 19.20
C LEU A 88 5.27 -2.69 20.37
#